data_AF-A0A2U1Q620-F1
#
_entry.id   AF-A0A2U1Q620-F1
#
_cell.length_a   1.000
_cell.length_b   1.000
_cell.length_c   1.000
_cell.angle_alpha   90.00
_cell.angle_beta   90.00
_cell.angle_gamma   90.00
#
_symmetry.space_group_name_H-M   'P 1'
#
loop_
_entity.id
_entity.type
_entity.pdbx_description
1 polymer ?
#
loop_
_entity_poly.entity_id
_entity_poly.type
_entity_poly.pdbx_seq_one_letter_code
_entity_poly.pdbx_strand_id
1 'polypeptide(L)'
;MADLEETQQQQEETTHSNSTFPTGRIKRIMKLDNEINKINSEALFLISNATELFVKFLAEKSSQVAIEKKRKTIKLEHIRVAVKRHQPTADFLLDSLPVPVPVESKSEQVKKKSDESSKDVPPPPKGSRRIDTFFKKDS
;
A
#
# COMPACT_ATOMS: atom_id res chain seq x y z
N MET A 1 -19.86 10.46 -59.16
CA MET A 1 -20.95 9.68 -58.54
C MET A 1 -20.32 8.39 -58.04
N ALA A 2 -20.17 8.30 -56.70
CA ALA A 2 -19.60 7.21 -55.89
C ALA A 2 -18.13 6.85 -56.19
N ASP A 3 -17.12 7.33 -55.46
CA ASP A 3 -16.78 6.97 -54.06
C ASP A 3 -17.03 5.49 -53.73
N LEU A 4 -15.95 4.74 -53.48
CA LEU A 4 -15.71 4.17 -52.15
C LEU A 4 -14.37 3.42 -52.13
N GLU A 5 -13.52 3.92 -51.25
CA GLU A 5 -12.19 3.45 -50.89
C GLU A 5 -12.22 2.02 -50.33
N GLU A 6 -11.35 1.15 -50.85
CA GLU A 6 -10.99 -0.09 -50.18
C GLU A 6 -10.08 0.26 -48.99
N THR A 7 -10.69 0.53 -47.83
CA THR A 7 -9.94 0.67 -46.58
C THR A 7 -9.46 -0.71 -46.14
N GLN A 8 -8.15 -0.91 -46.23
CA GLN A 8 -7.41 -2.02 -45.64
C GLN A 8 -7.74 -2.12 -44.14
N GLN A 9 -8.36 -3.22 -43.71
CA GLN A 9 -8.42 -3.58 -42.30
C GLN A 9 -7.04 -4.12 -41.88
N GLN A 10 -6.16 -3.23 -41.46
CA GLN A 10 -4.99 -3.59 -40.66
C GLN A 10 -5.50 -4.01 -39.28
N GLN A 11 -5.46 -5.32 -39.01
CA GLN A 11 -5.51 -5.83 -37.65
C GLN A 11 -4.22 -5.39 -36.95
N GLU A 12 -4.29 -4.27 -36.23
CA GLU A 12 -3.26 -3.93 -35.24
C GLU A 12 -3.28 -5.02 -34.16
N GLU A 13 -2.30 -5.91 -34.24
CA GLU A 13 -1.94 -6.85 -33.19
C GLU A 13 -1.36 -6.03 -32.03
N THR A 14 -2.24 -5.33 -31.29
CA THR A 14 -1.86 -4.70 -30.04
C THR A 14 -1.43 -5.81 -29.11
N THR A 15 -0.13 -5.92 -28.88
CA THR A 15 0.46 -6.72 -27.83
C THR A 15 -0.22 -6.33 -26.51
N HIS A 16 -1.28 -7.05 -26.15
CA HIS A 16 -2.05 -6.78 -24.95
C HIS A 16 -1.08 -6.96 -23.79
N SER A 17 -0.61 -5.86 -23.20
CA SER A 17 0.15 -5.91 -21.96
C SER A 17 -0.78 -6.59 -20.96
N ASN A 18 -0.47 -7.86 -20.67
CA ASN A 18 -1.24 -8.66 -19.73
C ASN A 18 -1.08 -8.01 -18.35
N SER A 19 -2.01 -7.12 -18.00
CA SER A 19 -2.10 -6.59 -16.65
C SER A 19 -2.13 -7.75 -15.67
N THR A 20 -1.35 -7.67 -14.59
CA THR A 20 -1.06 -8.83 -13.72
C THR A 20 -2.26 -9.26 -12.87
N PHE A 21 -3.37 -8.52 -12.92
CA PHE A 21 -4.54 -8.80 -12.11
C PHE A 21 -5.36 -9.97 -12.66
N PRO A 22 -5.81 -10.91 -11.80
CA PRO A 22 -6.69 -11.99 -12.23
C PRO A 22 -8.03 -11.46 -12.75
N THR A 23 -8.34 -11.73 -14.02
CA THR A 23 -9.56 -11.26 -14.70
C THR A 23 -10.84 -11.66 -13.97
N GLY A 24 -10.89 -12.88 -13.42
CA GLY A 24 -12.02 -13.37 -12.63
C GLY A 24 -12.26 -12.54 -11.36
N ARG A 25 -11.20 -11.97 -10.76
CA ARG A 25 -11.32 -11.14 -9.57
C ARG A 25 -11.84 -9.74 -9.91
N ILE A 26 -11.34 -9.15 -10.99
CA ILE A 26 -11.86 -7.88 -11.52
C ILE A 26 -13.34 -8.02 -11.84
N LYS A 27 -13.72 -9.05 -12.60
CA LYS A 27 -15.12 -9.32 -12.97
C LYS A 27 -16.03 -9.45 -11.75
N ARG A 28 -15.57 -10.12 -10.68
CA ARG A 28 -16.33 -10.27 -9.43
C ARG A 28 -16.50 -8.95 -8.69
N ILE A 29 -15.50 -8.08 -8.68
CA ILE A 29 -15.59 -6.75 -8.06
C ILE A 29 -16.53 -5.85 -8.87
N MET A 30 -16.43 -5.86 -10.20
CA MET A 30 -17.35 -5.10 -11.07
C MET A 30 -18.81 -5.52 -10.82
N LYS A 31 -19.08 -6.82 -10.71
CA LYS A 31 -20.43 -7.35 -10.42
C LYS A 31 -20.91 -7.19 -8.97
N LEU A 32 -20.16 -6.51 -8.10
CA LEU A 32 -20.73 -6.05 -6.82
C LEU A 32 -21.80 -4.99 -7.04
N ASP A 33 -21.74 -4.29 -8.17
CA ASP A 33 -22.82 -3.44 -8.65
C ASP A 33 -23.91 -4.30 -9.30
N ASN A 34 -25.11 -4.25 -8.71
CA ASN A 34 -26.27 -5.03 -9.12
C ASN A 34 -26.83 -4.60 -10.49
N GLU A 35 -26.50 -3.39 -10.96
CA GLU A 35 -26.96 -2.88 -12.26
C GLU A 35 -26.11 -3.44 -13.42
N ILE A 36 -24.96 -4.06 -13.13
CA ILE A 36 -24.03 -4.60 -14.14
C ILE A 36 -24.37 -6.05 -14.50
N ASN A 37 -25.15 -6.21 -15.58
CA ASN A 37 -25.57 -7.52 -16.09
C ASN A 37 -24.48 -8.24 -16.90
N LYS A 38 -23.88 -7.55 -17.88
CA LYS A 38 -22.89 -8.10 -18.82
C LYS A 38 -21.63 -7.24 -18.82
N ILE A 39 -20.48 -7.88 -18.99
CA ILE A 39 -19.17 -7.23 -19.05
C ILE A 39 -18.44 -7.86 -20.24
N ASN A 40 -17.99 -7.04 -21.19
CA ASN A 40 -17.20 -7.47 -22.34
C ASN A 40 -15.69 -7.54 -22.00
N SER A 41 -14.89 -8.11 -22.89
CA SER A 41 -13.44 -8.27 -22.71
C SER A 41 -12.69 -6.93 -22.70
N GLU A 42 -13.11 -5.97 -23.52
CA GLU A 42 -12.49 -4.64 -23.62
C GLU A 42 -12.63 -3.85 -22.32
N ALA A 43 -13.81 -3.85 -21.70
CA ALA A 43 -14.03 -3.20 -20.41
C ALA A 43 -13.18 -3.84 -19.30
N LEU A 44 -13.08 -5.18 -19.28
CA LEU A 44 -12.19 -5.88 -18.34
C LEU A 44 -10.73 -5.47 -18.54
N PHE A 45 -10.27 -5.40 -19.80
CA PHE A 45 -8.91 -4.98 -20.12
C PHE A 45 -8.64 -3.54 -19.68
N LEU A 46 -9.54 -2.61 -19.99
CA LEU A 46 -9.41 -1.21 -19.64
C LEU A 46 -9.39 -1.00 -18.11
N ILE A 47 -10.30 -1.65 -17.39
CA ILE A 47 -10.36 -1.57 -15.92
C ILE A 47 -9.10 -2.19 -15.31
N SER A 48 -8.58 -3.29 -15.84
CA SER A 48 -7.34 -3.90 -15.36
C SER A 48 -6.17 -2.93 -15.47
N ASN A 49 -5.98 -2.32 -16.65
CA ASN A 49 -4.90 -1.36 -16.88
C ASN A 49 -5.08 -0.08 -16.06
N ALA A 50 -6.30 0.46 -15.98
CA ALA A 50 -6.61 1.63 -15.17
C ALA A 50 -6.32 1.36 -13.69
N THR A 51 -6.68 0.19 -13.18
CA THR A 51 -6.39 -0.22 -11.79
C THR A 51 -4.88 -0.31 -11.55
N GLU A 52 -4.11 -0.82 -12.50
CA GLU A 52 -2.66 -0.89 -12.40
C GLU A 52 -2.02 0.49 -12.31
N LEU A 53 -2.41 1.39 -13.22
CA LEU A 53 -1.95 2.77 -13.22
C LEU A 53 -2.38 3.51 -11.95
N PHE A 54 -3.59 3.26 -11.46
CA PHE A 54 -4.11 3.86 -10.25
C PHE A 54 -3.34 3.42 -8.99
N VAL A 55 -3.03 2.13 -8.87
CA VAL A 55 -2.22 1.63 -7.74
C VAL A 55 -0.81 2.22 -7.77
N LYS A 56 -0.18 2.29 -8.95
CA LYS A 56 1.13 2.94 -9.14
C LYS A 56 1.07 4.41 -8.70
N PHE A 57 0.09 5.16 -9.21
CA PHE A 57 -0.15 6.55 -8.86
C PHE A 57 -0.30 6.73 -7.33
N LEU A 58 -1.18 5.96 -6.70
CA LEU A 58 -1.45 6.09 -5.27
C LEU A 58 -0.22 5.73 -4.43
N ALA A 59 0.54 4.71 -4.82
CA ALA A 59 1.78 4.32 -4.16
C ALA A 59 2.85 5.42 -4.25
N GLU A 60 3.04 6.02 -5.41
CA GLU A 60 3.98 7.13 -5.63
C GLU A 60 3.62 8.35 -4.80
N LYS A 61 2.35 8.79 -4.83
CA LYS A 61 1.90 9.94 -4.03
C LYS A 61 2.01 9.67 -2.52
N SER A 62 1.69 8.46 -2.08
CA SER A 62 1.85 8.06 -0.67
C SER A 62 3.32 7.99 -0.25
N SER A 63 4.20 7.55 -1.15
CA SER A 63 5.65 7.53 -0.95
C SER A 63 6.22 8.94 -0.82
N GLN A 64 5.82 9.88 -1.68
CA GLN A 64 6.22 11.29 -1.59
C GLN A 64 5.90 11.88 -0.21
N VAL A 65 4.68 11.65 0.30
CA VAL A 65 4.30 12.08 1.64
C VAL A 65 5.15 11.42 2.74
N ALA A 66 5.46 10.13 2.60
CA ALA A 66 6.32 9.42 3.56
C ALA A 66 7.75 10.01 3.58
N ILE A 67 8.30 10.31 2.41
CA ILE A 67 9.63 10.92 2.23
C ILE A 67 9.67 12.32 2.84
N GLU A 68 8.65 13.16 2.59
CA GLU A 68 8.51 14.49 3.21
C GLU A 68 8.52 14.39 4.75
N LYS A 69 7.92 13.34 5.31
CA LYS A 69 7.92 13.04 6.75
C LYS A 69 9.18 12.29 7.24
N LYS A 70 10.23 12.18 6.41
CA LYS A 70 11.49 11.47 6.69
C LYS A 70 11.27 10.01 7.12
N ARG A 71 10.28 9.33 6.52
CA ARG A 71 9.98 7.91 6.75
C ARG A 71 10.37 7.09 5.52
N LYS A 72 10.84 5.86 5.77
CA LYS A 72 11.13 4.85 4.74
C LYS A 72 9.98 3.85 4.55
N THR A 73 8.95 3.94 5.38
CA THR A 73 7.79 3.03 5.39
C THR A 73 6.52 3.82 5.15
N ILE A 74 5.72 3.39 4.18
CA ILE A 74 4.39 3.95 3.93
C ILE A 74 3.42 3.44 4.99
N LYS A 75 2.65 4.35 5.61
CA LYS A 75 1.63 4.07 6.62
C LYS A 75 0.30 4.64 6.14
N LEU A 76 -0.80 4.22 6.78
CA LEU A 76 -2.14 4.71 6.47
C LEU A 76 -2.24 6.25 6.52
N GLU A 77 -1.55 6.90 7.46
CA GLU A 77 -1.50 8.36 7.54
C GLU A 77 -0.90 9.03 6.31
N HIS A 78 0.05 8.38 5.62
CA HIS A 78 0.67 8.90 4.40
C HIS A 78 -0.30 8.79 3.22
N ILE A 79 -0.99 7.65 3.12
CA ILE A 79 -2.05 7.42 2.12
C ILE A 79 -3.17 8.45 2.30
N ARG A 80 -3.66 8.63 3.53
CA ARG A 80 -4.75 9.59 3.80
C ARG A 80 -4.38 11.02 3.41
N VAL A 81 -3.14 11.45 3.67
CA VAL A 81 -2.66 12.77 3.23
C VAL A 81 -2.50 12.86 1.71
N ALA A 82 -1.95 11.83 1.07
CA ALA A 82 -1.80 11.79 -0.39
C ALA A 82 -3.16 11.88 -1.10
N VAL A 83 -4.16 11.14 -0.62
CA VAL A 83 -5.54 11.19 -1.11
C VAL A 83 -6.12 12.60 -0.93
N LYS A 84 -5.98 13.23 0.24
CA LYS A 84 -6.46 14.60 0.49
C LYS A 84 -5.85 15.65 -0.44
N ARG A 85 -4.62 15.44 -0.93
CA ARG A 85 -3.93 16.39 -1.82
C ARG A 85 -4.44 16.32 -3.27
N HIS A 86 -5.21 15.31 -3.64
CA HIS A 86 -5.70 15.12 -5.00
C HIS A 86 -7.23 14.99 -5.01
N GLN A 87 -7.93 16.08 -5.38
CA GLN A 87 -9.39 16.17 -5.27
C GLN A 87 -10.15 14.98 -5.88
N PRO A 88 -9.88 14.55 -7.13
CA PRO A 88 -10.62 13.42 -7.72
C PRO A 88 -10.47 12.11 -6.95
N THR A 89 -9.34 11.91 -6.26
CA THR A 89 -9.15 10.72 -5.41
C THR A 89 -9.76 10.92 -4.03
N ALA A 90 -9.75 12.14 -3.51
CA ALA A 90 -10.39 12.49 -2.25
C ALA A 90 -11.90 12.19 -2.28
N ASP A 91 -12.56 12.51 -3.39
CA ASP A 91 -14.01 12.41 -3.57
C ASP A 91 -14.56 10.99 -3.36
N PHE A 92 -13.76 9.94 -3.56
CA PHE A 92 -14.23 8.55 -3.39
C PHE A 92 -13.49 7.74 -2.31
N LEU A 93 -12.25 8.11 -1.95
CA LEU A 93 -11.47 7.31 -1.00
C LEU A 93 -11.56 7.78 0.45
N LEU A 94 -11.79 9.07 0.74
CA LEU A 94 -11.64 9.56 2.11
C LEU A 94 -12.58 8.88 3.11
N ASP A 95 -13.80 8.60 2.65
CA ASP A 95 -14.85 7.94 3.43
C ASP A 95 -14.64 6.42 3.53
N SER A 96 -13.86 5.85 2.60
CA SER A 96 -13.50 4.43 2.60
C SER A 96 -12.25 4.12 3.44
N LEU A 97 -11.45 5.13 3.80
CA LEU A 97 -10.23 4.94 4.58
C LEU A 97 -10.51 4.97 6.10
N PRO A 98 -9.95 4.03 6.89
CA PRO A 98 -10.12 4.03 8.33
C PRO A 98 -9.69 5.36 8.96
N VAL A 99 -10.53 5.90 9.84
CA VAL A 99 -10.19 7.10 10.61
C VAL A 99 -9.10 6.72 11.60
N PRO A 100 -7.98 7.46 11.68
CA PRO A 100 -6.99 7.25 12.73
C PRO A 100 -7.67 7.41 14.08
N VAL A 101 -7.73 6.34 14.87
CA VAL A 101 -8.12 6.45 16.28
C VAL A 101 -7.15 7.42 16.96
N PRO A 102 -7.63 8.48 17.62
CA PRO A 102 -6.78 9.29 18.47
C PRO A 102 -6.22 8.37 19.55
N VAL A 103 -4.95 7.99 19.42
CA VAL A 103 -4.21 7.41 20.53
C VAL A 103 -4.08 8.53 21.55
N GLU A 104 -4.85 8.42 22.63
CA GLU A 104 -4.60 9.17 23.83
C GLU A 104 -3.11 9.09 24.14
N SER A 105 -2.51 10.26 24.27
CA SER A 105 -1.08 10.43 24.44
C SER A 105 -0.68 9.83 25.79
N LYS A 106 -0.23 8.58 25.79
CA LYS A 106 0.70 8.13 26.84
C LYS A 106 2.00 8.90 26.65
N SER A 107 2.07 10.03 27.35
CA SER A 107 3.30 10.75 27.62
C SER A 107 4.24 9.85 28.43
N GLU A 108 5.21 9.23 27.77
CA GLU A 108 6.43 8.79 28.44
C GLU A 108 7.61 9.48 27.76
N GLN A 109 7.88 10.67 28.26
CA GLN A 109 9.22 11.22 28.26
C GLN A 109 10.09 10.31 29.13
N VAL A 110 11.08 9.63 28.57
CA VAL A 110 12.35 9.43 29.29
C VAL A 110 13.51 9.61 28.31
N LYS A 111 14.42 10.48 28.74
CA LYS A 111 15.60 11.02 28.08
C LYS A 111 16.68 9.96 27.77
N LYS A 112 17.55 10.35 26.83
CA LYS A 112 18.86 9.80 26.47
C LYS A 112 19.84 9.58 27.66
N LYS A 113 20.66 8.53 27.51
CA LYS A 113 22.06 8.27 27.97
C LYS A 113 22.30 8.01 29.47
N SER A 114 22.94 6.88 29.81
CA SER A 114 24.40 6.73 29.94
C SER A 114 24.80 5.30 30.33
N ASP A 115 26.00 4.91 29.90
CA ASP A 115 26.79 3.80 30.42
C ASP A 115 26.99 3.87 31.95
N GLU A 116 27.14 2.67 32.54
CA GLU A 116 27.97 2.37 33.72
C GLU A 116 27.61 2.98 35.10
N SER A 117 27.02 2.17 35.96
CA SER A 117 27.58 1.91 37.30
C SER A 117 26.81 0.82 38.06
N SER A 118 27.56 -0.23 38.39
CA SER A 118 27.23 -1.29 39.33
C SER A 118 27.02 -0.74 40.74
N LYS A 119 25.98 -1.22 41.44
CA LYS A 119 26.00 -1.79 42.81
C LYS A 119 24.55 -1.98 43.31
N ASP A 120 24.33 -3.05 44.07
CA ASP A 120 23.08 -3.41 44.78
C ASP A 120 21.93 -4.10 44.02
N VAL A 121 22.25 -5.13 43.23
CA VAL A 121 21.27 -6.20 42.94
C VAL A 121 21.68 -7.45 43.72
N PRO A 122 20.82 -8.01 44.58
CA PRO A 122 21.11 -9.26 45.30
C PRO A 122 21.49 -10.35 44.30
N PRO A 123 22.48 -11.22 44.62
CA PRO A 123 22.96 -12.21 43.69
C PRO A 123 21.78 -13.10 43.27
N PRO A 124 21.64 -13.39 41.97
CA PRO A 124 20.54 -14.22 41.52
C PRO A 124 20.71 -15.64 42.09
N PRO A 125 19.60 -16.38 42.30
CA PRO A 125 19.63 -17.70 42.93
C PRO A 125 20.65 -18.64 42.25
N LYS A 126 21.37 -19.43 43.04
CA LYS A 126 22.31 -20.44 42.51
C LYS A 126 21.55 -21.36 41.54
N GLY A 127 21.88 -21.27 40.25
CA GLY A 127 21.24 -22.04 39.17
C GLY A 127 20.65 -21.20 38.04
N SER A 128 20.46 -19.89 38.21
CA SER A 128 19.99 -19.02 37.11
C SER A 128 21.15 -18.64 36.20
N ARG A 129 21.20 -19.20 34.99
CA ARG A 129 22.09 -18.69 33.94
C ARG A 129 21.52 -17.37 33.41
N ARG A 130 22.35 -16.34 33.29
CA ARG A 130 21.95 -15.08 32.65
C ARG A 130 21.63 -15.33 31.18
N ILE A 131 20.63 -14.64 30.63
CA ILE A 131 20.26 -14.76 29.22
C ILE A 131 21.43 -14.40 28.28
N ASP A 132 22.35 -13.56 28.74
CA ASP A 132 23.55 -13.15 28.00
C ASP A 132 24.46 -14.35 27.66
N THR A 133 24.43 -15.39 28.49
CA THR A 133 25.18 -16.64 28.27
C THR A 133 24.60 -17.46 27.11
N PHE A 134 23.36 -17.22 26.71
CA PHE A 134 22.71 -17.93 25.60
C PHE A 134 23.25 -17.48 24.23
N PHE A 135 23.71 -16.22 24.13
CA PHE A 135 24.15 -15.62 22.87
C PHE A 135 25.66 -15.71 22.63
N LYS A 136 26.43 -16.16 23.62
CA LYS A 136 27.86 -16.42 23.44
C LYS A 136 28.01 -17.87 22.95
N LYS A 137 28.02 -18.01 21.63
CA LYS A 137 28.32 -19.26 20.93
C LYS A 137 29.79 -19.62 21.22
N ASP A 138 30.00 -20.76 21.87
CA ASP A 138 31.34 -21.30 22.14
C ASP A 138 32.09 -21.45 20.79
N SER A 139 33.29 -20.86 20.72
CA SER A 139 34.26 -21.06 19.63
C SER A 139 35.19 -22.21 19.98
#